data_AF-B5I7Y6-F1
#
_entry.id   AF-B5I7Y6-F1
#
_cell.length_a   1.000
_cell.length_b   1.000
_cell.length_c   1.000
_cell.angle_alpha   90.00
_cell.angle_beta   90.00
_cell.angle_gamma   90.00
#
_symmetry.space_group_name_H-M   'P 1'
#
loop_
_entity.id
_entity.type
_entity.pdbx_description
1 polymer ?
#
loop_
_entity_poly.entity_id
_entity_poly.type
_entity_poly.pdbx_seq_one_letter_code
_entity_poly.pdbx_strand_id
1 'polypeptide(L)'
;MKALRRVPLLALLALTSCGIPATGVVQAGGPASGTLPQTPVYFVEKNGALAAVPRTTELPGDPEAALRLLMAGPLEGEGRLGGLLTDVPGLPTSAALPTATAEAPGEPSSDAPTVTVEGSTMTIELPPGMDTLSDTGVRQMICTAAAAYRLTRPSVDAVTAEVADGAGRRVRGSDEGCPDR
;
A
#
# COMPACT_ATOMS: atom_id res chain seq x y z
N MET A 1 -84.64 -12.24 -32.45
CA MET A 1 -83.38 -12.95 -32.10
C MET A 1 -82.21 -12.04 -32.44
N LYS A 2 -81.55 -11.43 -31.45
CA LYS A 2 -80.41 -10.50 -31.66
C LYS A 2 -79.10 -11.28 -31.52
N ALA A 3 -78.32 -11.36 -32.60
CA ALA A 3 -76.99 -11.97 -32.59
C ALA A 3 -76.00 -11.06 -31.87
N LEU A 4 -75.48 -11.50 -30.71
CA LEU A 4 -74.35 -10.86 -30.05
C LEU A 4 -73.06 -11.20 -30.80
N ARG A 5 -72.47 -10.19 -31.46
CA ARG A 5 -71.12 -10.25 -32.04
C ARG A 5 -70.10 -10.36 -30.90
N ARG A 6 -69.39 -11.49 -30.82
CA ARG A 6 -68.20 -11.65 -30.00
C ARG A 6 -67.05 -10.88 -30.68
N VAL A 7 -66.71 -9.72 -30.13
CA VAL A 7 -65.53 -8.95 -30.54
C VAL A 7 -64.28 -9.67 -29.98
N PRO A 8 -63.25 -9.94 -30.79
CA PRO A 8 -62.09 -10.70 -30.35
C PRO A 8 -61.21 -9.83 -29.44
N LEU A 9 -61.14 -10.20 -28.16
CA LEU A 9 -60.37 -9.54 -27.10
C LEU A 9 -58.85 -9.46 -27.38
N LEU A 10 -58.35 -10.26 -28.32
CA LEU A 10 -56.94 -10.34 -28.71
C LEU A 10 -56.39 -9.08 -29.40
N ALA A 11 -57.24 -8.27 -30.04
CA ALA A 11 -56.79 -7.05 -30.71
C ALA A 11 -56.40 -5.92 -29.73
N LEU A 12 -56.92 -5.93 -28.49
CA LEU A 12 -56.65 -4.87 -27.51
C LEU A 12 -55.29 -5.03 -26.80
N LEU A 13 -54.73 -6.23 -26.69
CA LEU A 13 -53.42 -6.44 -26.04
C LEU A 13 -52.24 -5.95 -26.90
N ALA A 14 -52.44 -5.79 -28.22
CA ALA A 14 -51.38 -5.33 -29.11
C ALA A 14 -51.12 -3.82 -29.05
N LEU A 15 -52.02 -3.03 -28.44
CA LEU A 15 -51.87 -1.56 -28.33
C LEU A 15 -51.16 -1.10 -27.05
N THR A 16 -50.83 -1.99 -26.11
CA THR A 16 -50.14 -1.63 -24.87
C THR A 16 -48.65 -1.93 -24.87
N SER A 17 -48.04 -2.27 -26.02
CA SER A 17 -46.58 -2.33 -26.08
C SER A 17 -46.03 -0.90 -26.17
N CYS A 18 -45.70 -0.31 -25.02
CA CYS A 18 -44.84 0.87 -24.96
C CYS A 18 -43.53 0.55 -25.70
N GLY A 19 -43.32 1.20 -26.85
CA GLY A 19 -42.09 1.09 -27.61
C GLY A 19 -40.93 1.65 -26.80
N ILE A 20 -40.11 0.75 -26.25
CA ILE A 20 -38.84 1.12 -25.61
C ILE A 20 -37.88 1.48 -26.76
N PRO A 21 -37.45 2.74 -26.90
CA PRO A 21 -36.46 3.09 -27.92
C PRO A 21 -35.17 2.29 -27.62
N ALA A 22 -34.53 1.77 -28.67
CA ALA A 22 -33.25 1.10 -28.52
C ALA A 22 -32.27 2.07 -27.87
N THR A 23 -31.93 1.84 -26.59
CA THR A 23 -30.88 2.59 -25.91
C THR A 23 -29.57 2.16 -26.55
N GLY A 24 -29.02 3.00 -27.41
CA GLY A 24 -27.68 2.80 -27.95
C GLY A 24 -26.69 2.65 -26.80
N VAL A 25 -25.66 1.82 -26.99
CA VAL A 25 -24.55 1.75 -26.05
C VAL A 25 -23.88 3.13 -26.02
N VAL A 26 -23.88 3.79 -24.86
CA VAL A 26 -22.97 4.90 -24.62
C VAL A 26 -21.62 4.24 -24.35
N GLN A 27 -20.63 4.50 -25.21
CA GLN A 27 -19.26 4.06 -24.97
C GLN A 27 -18.77 4.80 -23.71
N ALA A 28 -18.86 4.12 -22.58
CA ALA A 28 -18.57 4.65 -21.26
C ALA A 28 -17.05 4.63 -21.04
N GLY A 29 -16.35 5.51 -21.77
CA GLY A 29 -14.93 5.78 -21.57
C GLY A 29 -13.98 4.66 -22.01
N GLY A 30 -12.73 5.05 -22.27
CA GLY A 30 -11.64 4.08 -22.39
C GLY A 30 -11.44 3.29 -21.09
N PRO A 31 -10.69 2.18 -21.13
CA PRO A 31 -10.35 1.46 -19.91
C PRO A 31 -9.77 2.43 -18.88
N ALA A 32 -10.08 2.21 -17.60
CA ALA A 32 -9.36 2.89 -16.54
C ALA A 32 -7.87 2.54 -16.71
N SER A 33 -7.07 3.48 -17.19
CA SER A 33 -5.62 3.36 -17.11
C SER A 33 -5.29 3.34 -15.62
N GLY A 34 -5.07 2.15 -15.08
CA GLY A 34 -4.89 1.93 -13.65
C GLY A 34 -3.75 2.79 -13.12
N THR A 35 -3.98 3.46 -11.99
CA THR A 35 -2.89 4.07 -11.22
C THR A 35 -1.98 2.96 -10.72
N LEU A 36 -0.66 3.14 -10.83
CA LEU A 36 0.29 2.18 -10.29
C LEU A 36 0.04 2.00 -8.78
N PRO A 37 0.11 0.76 -8.25
CA PRO A 37 -0.01 0.52 -6.82
C PRO A 37 1.13 1.24 -6.08
N GLN A 38 0.76 2.13 -5.16
CA GLN A 38 1.70 2.94 -4.39
C GLN A 38 1.54 2.69 -2.89
N THR A 39 2.67 2.65 -2.17
CA THR A 39 2.73 2.66 -0.71
C THR A 39 3.51 3.89 -0.24
N PRO A 40 3.07 4.60 0.82
CA PRO A 40 3.86 5.68 1.41
C PRO A 40 5.10 5.12 2.13
N VAL A 41 6.24 5.77 1.92
CA VAL A 41 7.51 5.50 2.63
C VAL A 41 7.98 6.78 3.28
N TYR A 42 8.31 6.74 4.56
CA TYR A 42 8.64 7.94 5.34
C TYR A 42 10.14 8.20 5.39
N PHE A 43 10.57 9.26 4.73
CA PHE A 43 11.95 9.74 4.75
C PHE A 43 12.12 10.98 5.62
N VAL A 44 13.36 11.33 5.95
CA VAL A 44 13.68 12.51 6.76
C VAL A 44 14.01 13.69 5.85
N GLU A 45 13.35 14.82 6.04
CA GLU A 45 13.73 16.09 5.43
C GLU A 45 14.96 16.69 6.15
N LYS A 46 15.66 17.63 5.50
CA LYS A 46 16.81 18.34 6.12
C LYS A 46 16.50 19.06 7.44
N ASN A 47 15.24 19.42 7.69
CA ASN A 47 14.80 20.04 8.94
C ASN A 47 14.53 19.00 10.06
N GLY A 48 14.70 17.71 9.79
CA GLY A 48 14.45 16.60 10.71
C GLY A 48 13.00 16.10 10.73
N ALA A 49 12.08 16.69 9.96
CA ALA A 49 10.70 16.23 9.86
C ALA A 49 10.60 14.98 8.97
N LEU A 50 9.60 14.13 9.24
CA LEU A 50 9.30 13.01 8.36
C LEU A 50 8.39 13.46 7.21
N ALA A 51 8.66 12.96 6.01
CA ALA A 51 7.87 13.21 4.81
C ALA A 51 7.43 11.88 4.18
N ALA A 52 6.13 11.74 3.93
CA ALA A 52 5.58 10.59 3.23
C ALA A 52 5.81 10.70 1.72
N VAL A 53 6.54 9.75 1.15
CA VAL A 53 6.81 9.68 -0.29
C VAL A 53 6.11 8.47 -0.88
N PRO A 54 5.20 8.66 -1.86
CA PRO A 54 4.56 7.53 -2.55
C PRO A 54 5.58 6.75 -3.37
N ARG A 55 5.71 5.45 -3.12
CA ARG A 55 6.58 4.53 -3.86
C ARG A 55 5.79 3.42 -4.51
N THR A 56 6.13 3.10 -5.75
CA THR A 56 5.53 1.96 -6.46
C THR A 56 6.04 0.64 -5.91
N THR A 57 5.13 -0.31 -5.70
CA THR A 57 5.45 -1.67 -5.24
C THR A 57 4.41 -2.64 -5.77
N GLU A 58 4.81 -3.88 -6.01
CA GLU A 58 3.88 -4.96 -6.40
C GLU A 58 2.97 -5.40 -5.23
N LEU A 59 3.37 -5.08 -4.00
CA LEU A 59 2.67 -5.45 -2.77
C LEU A 59 2.25 -4.19 -1.98
N PRO A 60 1.33 -3.36 -2.51
CA PRO A 60 0.85 -2.19 -1.80
C PRO A 60 0.14 -2.61 -0.51
N GLY A 61 0.58 -2.03 0.59
CA GLY A 61 0.05 -2.28 1.91
C GLY A 61 0.61 -3.50 2.64
N ASP A 62 1.61 -4.15 2.05
CA ASP A 62 2.48 -5.07 2.77
C ASP A 62 3.53 -4.26 3.56
N PRO A 63 3.55 -4.34 4.90
CA PRO A 63 4.50 -3.57 5.72
C PRO A 63 5.95 -3.93 5.43
N GLU A 64 6.24 -5.20 5.18
CA GLU A 64 7.59 -5.68 4.92
C GLU A 64 8.14 -5.11 3.61
N ALA A 65 7.37 -5.17 2.52
CA ALA A 65 7.72 -4.57 1.25
C ALA A 65 7.96 -3.05 1.35
N ALA A 66 7.17 -2.34 2.16
CA ALA A 66 7.36 -0.92 2.40
C ALA A 66 8.65 -0.63 3.18
N LEU A 67 9.01 -1.45 4.17
CA LEU A 67 10.27 -1.32 4.90
C LEU A 67 11.48 -1.62 4.01
N ARG A 68 11.39 -2.58 3.09
CA ARG A 68 12.46 -2.80 2.10
C ARG A 68 12.71 -1.56 1.22
N LEU A 69 11.64 -0.85 0.83
CA LEU A 69 11.77 0.42 0.10
C LEU A 69 12.41 1.53 0.97
N LEU A 70 12.09 1.58 2.26
CA LEU A 70 12.72 2.51 3.20
C LEU A 70 14.22 2.27 3.31
N MET A 71 14.62 1.00 3.43
CA MET A 71 16.02 0.59 3.52
C MET A 71 16.79 0.79 2.20
N ALA A 72 16.11 0.73 1.05
CA ALA A 72 16.71 1.11 -0.23
C ALA A 72 17.03 2.62 -0.30
N GLY A 73 16.40 3.42 0.55
CA GLY A 73 16.67 4.84 0.71
C GLY A 73 15.93 5.75 -0.30
N PRO A 74 16.11 7.07 -0.16
CA PRO A 74 15.56 8.06 -1.08
C PRO A 74 16.10 7.92 -2.50
N LEU A 75 15.26 8.15 -3.51
CA LEU A 75 15.70 8.23 -4.91
C LEU A 75 16.21 9.63 -5.24
N GLU A 76 17.06 9.72 -6.26
CA GLU A 76 17.51 11.00 -6.79
C GLU A 76 16.30 11.83 -7.28
N GLY A 77 16.23 13.09 -6.85
CA GLY A 77 15.15 13.99 -7.22
C GLY A 77 13.89 13.90 -6.34
N GLU A 78 13.85 13.02 -5.35
CA GLU A 78 12.78 13.02 -4.35
C GLU A 78 12.99 14.10 -3.27
N GLY A 79 11.88 14.71 -2.84
CA GLY A 79 11.84 15.78 -1.84
C GLY A 79 11.79 17.18 -2.45
N ARG A 80 11.65 18.19 -1.57
CA ARG A 80 11.77 19.61 -1.95
C ARG A 80 13.25 19.93 -2.21
N LEU A 81 13.59 21.20 -2.50
CA LEU A 81 14.92 21.72 -2.91
C LEU A 81 16.14 21.35 -2.01
N GLY A 82 16.00 20.46 -1.03
CA GLY A 82 17.05 19.95 -0.17
C GLY A 82 17.29 18.43 -0.20
N GLY A 83 16.52 17.63 -0.94
CA GLY A 83 16.64 16.16 -0.90
C GLY A 83 16.10 15.54 0.39
N LEU A 84 16.05 14.21 0.42
CA LEU A 84 15.58 13.39 1.54
C LEU A 84 16.72 12.52 2.07
N LEU A 85 16.61 12.11 3.33
CA LEU A 85 17.55 11.26 4.04
C LEU A 85 16.83 10.06 4.64
N THR A 86 17.61 9.04 5.02
CA THR A 86 17.15 7.92 5.83
C THR A 86 18.11 7.68 6.99
N ASP A 87 17.56 7.54 8.19
CA ASP A 87 18.28 7.13 9.41
C ASP A 87 18.22 5.61 9.60
N VAL A 88 17.52 4.90 8.72
CA VAL A 88 17.52 3.43 8.68
C VAL A 88 18.67 3.00 7.78
N PRO A 89 19.68 2.28 8.30
CA PRO A 89 20.77 1.76 7.49
C PRO A 89 20.24 0.96 6.30
N GLY A 90 20.76 1.27 5.13
CA GLY A 90 20.54 0.41 3.97
C GLY A 90 21.25 -0.91 4.15
N LEU A 91 20.80 -1.91 3.41
CA LEU A 91 21.51 -3.18 3.36
C LEU A 91 22.93 -2.96 2.85
N PRO A 92 23.94 -3.61 3.46
CA PRO A 92 25.27 -3.57 2.90
C PRO A 92 25.21 -4.25 1.53
N THR A 93 25.10 -3.44 0.47
CA THR A 93 25.25 -3.88 -0.92
C THR A 93 26.72 -4.23 -1.16
N SER A 94 27.17 -5.33 -0.54
CA SER A 94 28.42 -6.03 -0.87
C SER A 94 28.15 -7.20 -1.82
N ALA A 95 26.98 -7.22 -2.46
CA ALA A 95 26.66 -8.11 -3.56
C ALA A 95 26.70 -7.29 -4.86
N ALA A 96 27.48 -7.77 -5.84
CA ALA A 96 27.43 -7.26 -7.20
C ALA A 96 25.98 -7.26 -7.70
N LEU A 97 25.62 -6.26 -8.52
CA LEU A 97 24.33 -6.14 -9.21
C LEU A 97 23.79 -7.54 -9.57
N PRO A 98 22.58 -7.93 -9.12
CA PRO A 98 22.03 -9.22 -9.48
C PRO A 98 21.93 -9.29 -11.00
N THR A 99 22.73 -10.15 -11.61
CA THR A 99 22.49 -10.62 -12.96
C THR A 99 21.13 -11.29 -12.89
N ALA A 100 20.13 -10.74 -13.58
CA ALA A 100 18.75 -11.20 -13.63
C ALA A 100 18.67 -12.72 -13.85
N THR A 101 18.74 -13.46 -12.76
CA THR A 101 18.45 -14.88 -12.66
C THR A 101 17.22 -14.90 -11.80
N ALA A 102 16.11 -15.37 -12.36
CA ALA A 102 14.85 -15.48 -11.66
C ALA A 102 15.09 -16.13 -10.29
N GLU A 103 14.90 -15.34 -9.23
CA GLU A 103 14.91 -15.87 -7.87
C GLU A 103 13.85 -16.97 -7.80
N ALA A 104 14.27 -18.15 -7.33
CA ALA A 104 13.32 -19.19 -7.00
C ALA A 104 12.38 -18.66 -5.91
N PRO A 105 11.06 -18.83 -6.02
CA PRO A 105 10.14 -18.39 -4.98
C PRO A 105 10.42 -19.19 -3.70
N GLY A 106 10.79 -18.53 -2.61
CA GLY A 106 10.57 -19.08 -1.27
C GLY A 106 11.70 -19.09 -0.25
N GLU A 107 12.87 -18.50 -0.49
CA GLU A 107 13.83 -18.31 0.62
C GLU A 107 13.70 -16.88 1.18
N PRO A 108 13.35 -16.71 2.47
CA PRO A 108 13.32 -15.39 3.09
C PRO A 108 14.74 -14.83 3.08
N SER A 109 14.94 -13.74 2.35
CA SER A 109 16.20 -13.01 2.38
C SER A 109 16.46 -12.59 3.83
N SER A 110 17.55 -13.09 4.41
CA SER A 110 17.97 -12.74 5.78
C SER A 110 18.36 -11.27 5.93
N ASP A 111 18.35 -10.54 4.81
CA ASP A 111 18.62 -9.12 4.73
C ASP A 111 17.34 -8.27 4.83
N ALA A 112 16.13 -8.83 4.86
CA ALA A 112 14.91 -8.04 5.05
C ALA A 112 14.42 -8.06 6.51
N PRO A 113 13.80 -6.97 7.00
CA PRO A 113 13.12 -7.00 8.29
C PRO A 113 11.92 -7.95 8.21
N THR A 114 11.68 -8.73 9.26
CA THR A 114 10.51 -9.60 9.33
C THR A 114 9.40 -8.89 10.07
N VAL A 115 8.18 -8.88 9.52
CA VAL A 115 7.02 -8.24 10.16
C VAL A 115 5.96 -9.27 10.51
N THR A 116 5.62 -9.35 11.79
CA THR A 116 4.49 -10.15 12.28
C THR A 116 3.38 -9.21 12.75
N VAL A 117 2.13 -9.49 12.36
CA VAL A 117 1.00 -8.64 12.73
C VAL A 117 -0.07 -9.43 13.46
N GLU A 118 -0.52 -8.89 14.60
CA GLU A 118 -1.62 -9.40 15.42
C GLU A 118 -2.63 -8.26 15.67
N GLY A 119 -3.73 -8.27 14.92
CA GLY A 119 -4.75 -7.22 15.01
C GLY A 119 -4.21 -5.85 14.60
N SER A 120 -4.12 -4.92 15.55
CA SER A 120 -3.55 -3.56 15.37
C SER A 120 -2.12 -3.42 15.93
N THR A 121 -1.53 -4.52 16.41
CA THR A 121 -0.15 -4.54 16.89
C THR A 121 0.73 -5.27 15.88
N MET A 122 1.86 -4.67 15.51
CA MET A 122 2.88 -5.30 14.67
C MET A 122 4.21 -5.39 15.40
N THR A 123 4.94 -6.46 15.18
CA THR A 123 6.32 -6.64 15.61
C THR A 123 7.20 -6.61 14.37
N ILE A 124 8.22 -5.75 14.38
CA ILE A 124 9.18 -5.57 13.30
C ILE A 124 10.53 -6.06 13.85
N GLU A 125 11.00 -7.19 13.33
CA GLU A 125 12.28 -7.76 13.68
C GLU A 125 13.34 -7.31 12.67
N LEU A 126 14.39 -6.65 13.16
CA LEU A 126 15.46 -6.18 12.31
C LEU A 126 16.40 -7.32 11.93
N PRO A 127 16.91 -7.36 10.68
CA PRO A 127 17.98 -8.26 10.30
C PRO A 127 19.25 -8.00 11.14
N PRO A 128 20.14 -9.00 11.23
CA PRO A 128 21.40 -8.87 11.95
C PRO A 128 22.25 -7.72 11.41
N GLY A 129 22.94 -6.99 12.29
CA GLY A 129 23.77 -5.83 11.92
C GLY A 129 23.04 -4.48 11.96
N MET A 130 21.75 -4.45 12.30
CA MET A 130 20.97 -3.22 12.56
C MET A 130 20.67 -3.02 14.05
N ASP A 131 21.69 -3.14 14.90
CA ASP A 131 21.52 -3.15 16.37
C ASP A 131 21.44 -1.75 17.02
N THR A 132 21.42 -0.67 16.24
CA THR A 132 21.50 0.71 16.75
C THR A 132 20.70 1.73 15.93
N LEU A 133 19.39 1.51 15.75
CA LEU A 133 18.54 2.53 15.13
C LEU A 133 18.40 3.77 16.03
N SER A 134 18.52 4.95 15.43
CA SER A 134 18.17 6.21 16.08
C SER A 134 16.65 6.25 16.36
N ASP A 135 16.22 7.12 17.28
CA ASP A 135 14.79 7.35 17.53
C ASP A 135 14.05 7.79 16.25
N THR A 136 14.73 8.57 15.39
CA THR A 136 14.21 8.95 14.08
C THR A 136 14.08 7.75 13.15
N GLY A 137 15.09 6.87 13.08
CA GLY A 137 15.04 5.64 12.30
C GLY A 137 13.91 4.70 12.75
N VAL A 138 13.73 4.53 14.06
CA VAL A 138 12.57 3.79 14.62
C VAL A 138 11.26 4.42 14.16
N ARG A 139 11.13 5.74 14.25
CA ARG A 139 9.92 6.45 13.80
C ARG A 139 9.67 6.30 12.30
N GLN A 140 10.71 6.34 11.46
CA GLN A 140 10.59 6.06 10.02
C GLN A 140 10.03 4.67 9.75
N MET A 141 10.54 3.65 10.46
CA MET A 141 10.05 2.28 10.31
C MET A 141 8.59 2.15 10.74
N ILE A 142 8.24 2.68 11.91
CA ILE A 142 6.86 2.63 12.43
C ILE A 142 5.90 3.31 11.46
N CYS A 143 6.19 4.54 11.04
CA CYS A 143 5.31 5.28 10.13
C CYS A 143 5.17 4.59 8.76
N THR A 144 6.27 4.06 8.23
CA THR A 144 6.24 3.34 6.94
C THR A 144 5.42 2.05 7.03
N ALA A 145 5.69 1.21 8.03
CA ALA A 145 5.02 -0.06 8.19
C ALA A 145 3.52 0.11 8.49
N ALA A 146 3.16 1.04 9.38
CA ALA A 146 1.78 1.33 9.71
C ALA A 146 1.00 1.93 8.54
N ALA A 147 1.59 2.89 7.81
CA ALA A 147 0.93 3.51 6.68
C ALA A 147 0.70 2.52 5.54
N ALA A 148 1.64 1.60 5.30
CA ALA A 148 1.40 0.46 4.40
C ALA A 148 0.23 -0.39 4.92
N TYR A 149 0.30 -0.88 6.16
CA TYR A 149 -0.74 -1.73 6.74
C TYR A 149 -2.16 -1.17 6.61
N ARG A 150 -2.31 0.14 6.85
CA ARG A 150 -3.60 0.84 6.78
C ARG A 150 -4.19 0.93 5.37
N LEU A 151 -3.40 0.81 4.31
CA LEU A 151 -3.92 0.76 2.94
C LEU A 151 -4.89 -0.41 2.72
N THR A 152 -4.66 -1.53 3.41
CA THR A 152 -5.53 -2.72 3.33
C THR A 152 -6.51 -2.83 4.49
N ARG A 153 -6.39 -1.96 5.51
CA ARG A 153 -7.18 -2.00 6.75
C ARG A 153 -7.58 -0.59 7.20
N PRO A 154 -8.43 0.12 6.43
CA PRO A 154 -8.78 1.51 6.71
C PRO A 154 -9.60 1.71 7.99
N SER A 155 -10.17 0.63 8.55
CA SER A 155 -11.01 0.66 9.75
C SER A 155 -10.22 0.54 11.07
N VAL A 156 -8.89 0.42 11.01
CA VAL A 156 -8.05 0.40 12.21
C VAL A 156 -7.79 1.84 12.64
N ASP A 157 -8.13 2.16 13.89
CA ASP A 157 -8.00 3.52 14.44
C ASP A 157 -6.53 3.96 14.56
N ALA A 158 -5.69 3.10 15.15
CA ALA A 158 -4.26 3.30 15.32
C ALA A 158 -3.52 1.96 15.25
N VAL A 159 -2.28 2.00 14.79
CA VAL A 159 -1.38 0.86 14.66
C VAL A 159 -0.20 1.04 15.61
N THR A 160 -0.04 0.09 16.53
CA THR A 160 1.12 0.04 17.41
C THR A 160 2.18 -0.87 16.78
N ALA A 161 3.43 -0.41 16.75
CA ALA A 161 4.55 -1.18 16.25
C ALA A 161 5.62 -1.32 17.34
N GLU A 162 6.18 -2.52 17.46
CA GLU A 162 7.34 -2.80 18.29
C GLU A 162 8.51 -3.18 17.40
N VAL A 163 9.56 -2.37 17.39
CA VAL A 163 10.79 -2.62 16.64
C VAL A 163 11.78 -3.33 17.55
N ALA A 164 12.17 -4.55 17.17
CA ALA A 164 13.09 -5.41 17.92
C ALA A 164 14.37 -5.64 17.12
N ASP A 165 15.53 -5.48 17.75
CA ASP A 165 16.83 -5.84 17.15
C ASP A 165 17.38 -7.18 17.65
N GLY A 166 18.44 -7.66 17.00
CA GLY A 166 19.10 -8.92 17.33
C GLY A 166 19.79 -8.92 18.70
N ALA A 167 20.08 -7.74 19.24
CA ALA A 167 20.62 -7.56 20.59
C ALA A 167 19.55 -7.65 21.69
N GLY A 168 18.27 -7.78 21.33
CA GLY A 168 17.15 -7.91 22.26
C GLY A 168 16.58 -6.59 22.77
N ARG A 169 17.02 -5.44 22.23
CA ARG A 169 16.39 -4.15 22.51
C ARG A 169 15.08 -4.07 21.72
N ARG A 170 14.05 -3.56 22.40
CA ARG A 170 12.70 -3.39 21.85
C ARG A 170 12.23 -1.96 22.09
N VAL A 171 11.75 -1.31 21.03
CA VAL A 171 11.18 0.04 21.11
C VAL A 171 9.78 0.01 20.53
N ARG A 172 8.80 0.44 21.33
CA ARG A 172 7.39 0.50 20.95
C ARG A 172 7.00 1.93 20.58
N GLY A 173 6.21 2.07 19.53
CA GLY A 173 5.58 3.34 19.14
C GLY A 173 4.26 3.12 18.41
N SER A 174 3.59 4.22 18.09
CA SER A 174 2.28 4.26 17.44
C SER A 174 2.34 5.16 16.20
N ASP A 175 1.46 4.92 15.23
CA ASP A 175 1.34 5.72 14.01
C ASP A 175 0.60 7.06 14.21
N GLU A 176 0.02 7.31 15.38
CA GLU A 176 -0.64 8.58 15.72
C GLU A 176 0.30 9.79 15.69
N GLY A 177 1.61 9.57 15.85
CA GLY A 177 2.64 10.61 15.76
C GLY A 177 3.20 10.79 14.35
N CYS A 178 2.72 10.03 13.36
CA CYS A 178 3.21 10.11 12.00
C CYS A 178 2.55 11.28 11.27
N PRO A 179 3.31 12.06 10.49
CA PRO A 179 2.72 13.13 9.70
C PRO A 179 1.75 12.56 8.67
N ASP A 180 0.63 13.25 8.50
CA ASP A 180 -0.34 12.97 7.45
C ASP A 180 0.28 13.18 6.07
N ARG A 181 -0.27 12.45 5.09
CA ARG A 181 0.14 12.49 3.68
C ARG A 181 -0.30 13.78 2.98
#